data_AF-A0A933XVT4-F1
#
_entry.id   AF-A0A933XVT4-F1
#
_cell.length_a   1.000
_cell.length_b   1.000
_cell.length_c   1.000
_cell.angle_alpha   90.00
_cell.angle_beta   90.00
_cell.angle_gamma   90.00
#
_symmetry.space_group_name_H-M   'P 1'
#
loop_
_entity.id
_entity.type
_entity.pdbx_description
1 polymer ?
#
loop_
_entity_poly.entity_id
_entity_poly.type
_entity_poly.pdbx_seq_one_letter_code
_entity_poly.pdbx_strand_id
1 'polypeptide(L)'
;MAEKSSAAREIEISPENKEQVIKEYAPMVKYVANRIALRLPPHIEIDDLISVGVIGLIDAIEKYDASRGAKFKTYAEFRVRGAILDELRALDWVPRSVRQKASHMDAVMEKLKARFGRYPEDEEIAKELGLSLEDFYDTLQETQSMPILSLEDLGVARESGEHQSLLDCLAGKSDADPHTQLRLSELRDIIAKAIDTLPE
;
A
#
# COMPACT_ATOMS: atom_id res chain seq x y z
N MET A 1 -13.59 40.53 -31.57
CA MET A 1 -14.30 39.24 -31.50
C MET A 1 -13.36 38.21 -30.91
N ALA A 2 -13.47 38.00 -29.60
CA ALA A 2 -12.86 36.88 -28.89
C ALA A 2 -13.91 36.48 -27.86
N GLU A 3 -14.71 35.47 -28.21
CA GLU A 3 -15.73 34.93 -27.34
C GLU A 3 -15.06 34.40 -26.07
N LYS A 4 -15.44 34.99 -24.94
CA LYS A 4 -15.11 34.47 -23.62
C LYS A 4 -15.63 33.04 -23.54
N SER A 5 -14.69 32.11 -23.44
CA SER A 5 -14.88 30.68 -23.26
C SER A 5 -15.91 30.39 -22.16
N SER A 6 -17.04 29.82 -22.61
CA SER A 6 -17.96 28.92 -21.92
C SER A 6 -18.11 29.08 -20.40
N ALA A 7 -19.16 29.79 -20.00
CA ALA A 7 -19.69 29.78 -18.64
C ALA A 7 -19.96 28.32 -18.21
N ALA A 8 -19.35 27.89 -17.10
CA ALA A 8 -19.67 26.64 -16.45
C ALA A 8 -21.16 26.62 -16.11
N ARG A 9 -21.93 25.81 -16.85
CA ARG A 9 -23.35 25.60 -16.55
C ARG A 9 -23.46 24.98 -15.16
N GLU A 10 -24.17 25.65 -14.26
CA GLU A 10 -24.61 25.03 -13.02
C GLU A 10 -25.58 23.92 -13.40
N ILE A 11 -25.18 22.67 -13.16
CA ILE A 11 -26.02 21.52 -13.45
C ILE A 11 -26.94 21.35 -12.25
N GLU A 12 -28.21 21.62 -12.47
CA GLU A 12 -29.28 21.34 -11.52
C GLU A 12 -29.45 19.81 -11.47
N ILE A 13 -29.20 19.18 -10.32
CA ILE A 13 -29.23 17.71 -10.21
C ILE A 13 -30.67 17.26 -9.98
N SER A 14 -31.20 16.47 -10.90
CA SER A 14 -32.55 15.88 -10.82
C SER A 14 -32.48 14.36 -10.97
N PRO A 15 -33.52 13.60 -10.53
CA PRO A 15 -33.55 12.15 -10.70
C PRO A 15 -33.35 11.70 -12.15
N GLU A 16 -33.86 12.47 -13.10
CA GLU A 16 -33.84 12.15 -14.53
C GLU A 16 -32.48 12.42 -15.19
N ASN A 17 -31.64 13.26 -14.59
CA ASN A 17 -30.35 13.65 -15.18
C ASN A 17 -29.13 13.07 -14.46
N LYS A 18 -29.30 12.30 -13.37
CA LYS A 18 -28.20 11.68 -12.61
C LYS A 18 -27.21 10.95 -13.53
N GLU A 19 -27.70 10.15 -14.46
CA GLU A 19 -26.85 9.37 -15.37
C GLU A 19 -26.01 10.27 -16.28
N GLN A 20 -26.58 11.37 -16.76
CA GLN A 20 -25.87 12.34 -17.58
C GLN A 20 -24.78 13.07 -16.78
N VAL A 21 -25.09 13.45 -15.53
CA VAL A 21 -24.11 14.04 -14.60
C VAL A 21 -22.96 13.07 -14.35
N ILE A 22 -23.25 11.79 -14.09
CA ILE A 22 -22.20 10.77 -13.89
C ILE A 22 -21.28 10.69 -15.10
N LYS A 23 -21.84 10.62 -16.32
CA LYS A 23 -21.05 10.55 -17.57
C LYS A 23 -20.18 11.80 -17.77
N GLU A 24 -20.71 12.98 -17.46
CA GLU A 24 -19.98 14.24 -17.59
C GLU A 24 -18.78 14.34 -16.61
N TYR A 25 -18.93 13.84 -15.38
CA TYR A 25 -17.90 13.91 -14.36
C TYR A 25 -17.02 12.64 -14.24
N ALA A 26 -17.32 11.57 -14.97
CA ALA A 26 -16.49 10.36 -15.02
C ALA A 26 -15.01 10.63 -15.37
N PRO A 27 -14.66 11.53 -16.31
CA PRO A 27 -13.26 11.87 -16.57
C PRO A 27 -12.53 12.49 -15.37
N MET A 28 -13.26 13.23 -14.51
CA MET A 28 -12.70 13.78 -13.27
C MET A 28 -12.33 12.67 -12.29
N VAL A 29 -13.18 11.65 -12.16
CA VAL A 29 -12.88 10.47 -11.31
C VAL A 29 -11.60 9.79 -11.79
N LYS A 30 -11.48 9.54 -13.10
CA LYS A 30 -10.29 8.95 -13.70
C LYS A 30 -9.04 9.78 -13.40
N TYR A 31 -9.12 11.11 -13.53
CA TYR A 31 -8.00 12.00 -13.19
C TYR A 31 -7.59 11.91 -11.72
N VAL A 32 -8.56 11.92 -10.78
CA VAL A 32 -8.28 11.81 -9.35
C VAL A 32 -7.64 10.46 -9.01
N ALA A 33 -8.19 9.37 -9.53
CA ALA A 33 -7.67 8.01 -9.31
C ALA A 33 -6.23 7.86 -9.81
N ASN A 34 -5.94 8.30 -11.05
CA ASN A 34 -4.59 8.25 -11.61
C ASN A 34 -3.58 9.05 -10.77
N ARG A 35 -3.98 10.22 -10.26
CA ARG A 35 -3.08 11.04 -9.42
C ARG A 35 -2.76 10.38 -8.08
N ILE A 36 -3.70 9.60 -7.53
CA ILE A 36 -3.49 8.83 -6.31
C ILE A 36 -2.60 7.62 -6.61
N ALA A 37 -2.86 6.90 -7.70
CA ALA A 37 -2.11 5.71 -8.12
C ALA A 37 -0.61 5.95 -8.31
N LEU A 38 -0.20 7.17 -8.73
CA LEU A 38 1.23 7.54 -8.84
C LEU A 38 2.03 7.40 -7.53
N ARG A 39 1.36 7.32 -6.38
CA ARG A 39 1.98 7.20 -5.05
C ARG A 39 1.76 5.84 -4.41
N LEU A 40 1.17 4.90 -5.15
CA LEU A 40 0.80 3.59 -4.64
C LEU A 40 1.73 2.50 -5.20
N PRO A 41 1.90 1.39 -4.46
CA PRO A 41 2.60 0.21 -4.96
C PRO A 41 1.94 -0.35 -6.24
N PRO A 42 2.70 -1.08 -7.07
CA PRO A 42 2.20 -1.62 -8.35
C PRO A 42 1.12 -2.69 -8.20
N HIS A 43 0.92 -3.27 -7.01
CA HIS A 43 -0.12 -4.28 -6.76
C HIS A 43 -1.54 -3.69 -6.64
N ILE A 44 -1.68 -2.36 -6.59
CA ILE A 44 -3.00 -1.72 -6.51
C ILE A 44 -3.47 -1.37 -7.92
N GLU A 45 -4.60 -1.96 -8.32
CA GLU A 45 -5.17 -1.72 -9.65
C GLU A 45 -5.86 -0.35 -9.74
N ILE A 46 -5.56 0.40 -10.80
CA ILE A 46 -6.13 1.73 -11.02
C ILE A 46 -7.64 1.64 -11.29
N ASP A 47 -8.09 0.57 -11.95
CA ASP A 47 -9.49 0.38 -12.31
C ASP A 47 -10.39 0.16 -11.07
N ASP A 48 -9.84 -0.44 -10.01
CA ASP A 48 -10.51 -0.53 -8.70
C ASP A 48 -10.69 0.84 -8.07
N LEU A 49 -9.65 1.69 -8.10
CA LEU A 49 -9.74 3.07 -7.60
C LEU A 49 -10.73 3.91 -8.38
N ILE A 50 -10.84 3.69 -9.70
CA ILE A 50 -11.83 4.36 -10.54
C ILE A 50 -13.23 3.91 -10.11
N SER A 51 -13.46 2.61 -9.91
CA SER A 51 -14.75 2.05 -9.51
C SER A 51 -15.22 2.62 -8.16
N VAL A 52 -14.33 2.63 -7.16
CA VAL A 52 -14.57 3.26 -5.85
C VAL A 52 -14.85 4.75 -6.00
N GLY A 53 -14.09 5.43 -6.85
CA GLY A 53 -14.30 6.84 -7.15
C GLY A 53 -15.66 7.12 -7.78
N VAL A 54 -16.17 6.24 -8.63
CA VAL A 54 -17.52 6.35 -9.20
C VAL A 54 -18.59 6.20 -8.12
N ILE A 55 -18.42 5.27 -7.18
CA ILE A 55 -19.32 5.14 -6.01
C ILE A 55 -19.31 6.45 -5.19
N GLY A 56 -18.12 7.02 -4.95
CA GLY A 56 -17.99 8.31 -4.28
C GLY A 56 -18.64 9.49 -5.03
N LEU A 57 -18.64 9.45 -6.37
CA LEU A 57 -19.33 10.43 -7.21
C LEU A 57 -20.85 10.29 -7.09
N ILE A 58 -21.37 9.06 -7.11
CA ILE A 58 -22.81 8.79 -6.94
C ILE A 58 -23.28 9.34 -5.58
N ASP A 59 -22.55 9.05 -4.50
CA ASP A 59 -22.86 9.58 -3.17
C ASP A 59 -22.78 11.12 -3.12
N ALA A 60 -21.85 11.72 -3.87
CA ALA A 60 -21.75 13.17 -3.99
C ALA A 60 -22.98 13.77 -4.71
N ILE A 61 -23.48 13.13 -5.76
CA ILE A 61 -24.67 13.57 -6.49
C ILE A 61 -25.90 13.57 -5.57
N GLU A 62 -26.03 12.56 -4.70
CA GLU A 62 -27.18 12.44 -3.81
C GLU A 62 -27.17 13.44 -2.65
N LYS A 63 -25.97 13.80 -2.16
CA LYS A 63 -25.80 14.65 -0.99
C LYS A 63 -25.48 16.11 -1.32
N TYR A 64 -25.34 16.45 -2.61
CA TYR A 64 -25.01 17.81 -3.01
C TYR A 64 -26.19 18.75 -2.76
N ASP A 65 -25.86 19.92 -2.20
CA ASP A 65 -26.81 20.96 -1.88
C ASP A 65 -26.30 22.28 -2.45
N ALA A 66 -26.94 22.73 -3.53
CA ALA A 66 -26.56 23.96 -4.24
C ALA A 66 -26.75 25.22 -3.38
N SER A 67 -27.60 25.18 -2.34
CA SER A 67 -27.85 26.32 -1.45
C SER A 67 -26.61 26.70 -0.63
N ARG A 68 -25.63 25.80 -0.52
CA ARG A 68 -24.38 26.01 0.23
C ARG A 68 -23.32 26.78 -0.55
N GLY A 69 -23.59 27.17 -1.79
CA GLY A 69 -22.73 28.06 -2.60
C GLY A 69 -21.42 27.45 -3.10
N ALA A 70 -21.16 26.16 -2.86
CA ALA A 70 -20.00 25.46 -3.40
C ALA A 70 -20.33 24.85 -4.76
N LYS A 71 -19.45 24.98 -5.75
CA LYS A 71 -19.63 24.33 -7.07
C LYS A 71 -19.63 22.81 -6.92
N PHE A 72 -20.55 22.12 -7.60
CA PHE A 72 -20.64 20.67 -7.59
C PHE A 72 -19.31 19.98 -7.88
N LYS A 73 -18.59 20.41 -8.93
CA LYS A 73 -17.27 19.85 -9.28
C LYS A 73 -16.30 19.83 -8.09
N THR A 74 -16.21 20.93 -7.35
CA THR A 74 -15.32 21.04 -6.20
C THR A 74 -15.76 20.08 -5.08
N TYR A 75 -17.06 20.04 -4.79
CA TYR A 75 -17.62 19.14 -3.79
C TYR A 75 -17.39 17.66 -4.16
N ALA A 76 -17.71 17.28 -5.40
CA ALA A 76 -17.55 15.94 -5.92
C ALA A 76 -16.08 15.50 -5.90
N GLU A 77 -15.13 16.37 -6.27
CA GLU A 77 -13.70 16.04 -6.22
C GLU A 77 -13.24 15.67 -4.79
N PHE A 78 -13.72 16.39 -3.76
CA PHE A 78 -13.44 16.05 -2.36
C PHE A 78 -14.06 14.71 -1.94
N ARG A 79 -15.31 14.44 -2.34
CA ARG A 79 -16.01 13.19 -2.02
C ARG A 79 -15.38 11.96 -2.69
N VAL A 80 -15.07 12.08 -3.98
CA VAL A 80 -14.39 11.03 -4.77
C VAL A 80 -13.03 10.71 -4.19
N ARG A 81 -12.21 11.75 -3.90
CA ARG A 81 -10.91 11.56 -3.26
C ARG A 81 -11.04 10.91 -1.88
N GLY A 82 -12.03 11.31 -1.10
CA GLY A 82 -12.33 10.72 0.20
C GLY A 82 -12.64 9.23 0.09
N ALA A 83 -13.57 8.86 -0.79
CA ALA A 83 -13.97 7.47 -1.02
C ALA A 83 -12.77 6.57 -1.40
N ILE A 84 -11.93 7.02 -2.34
CA ILE A 84 -10.73 6.28 -2.75
C ILE A 84 -9.76 6.12 -1.57
N LEU A 85 -9.52 7.17 -0.79
CA LEU A 85 -8.64 7.09 0.37
C LEU A 85 -9.20 6.22 1.50
N ASP A 86 -10.52 6.15 1.64
CA ASP A 86 -11.17 5.29 2.63
C ASP A 86 -11.10 3.81 2.23
N GLU A 87 -11.27 3.48 0.95
CA GLU A 87 -11.06 2.11 0.46
C GLU A 87 -9.60 1.68 0.61
N LEU A 88 -8.66 2.55 0.23
CA LEU A 88 -7.23 2.28 0.43
C LEU A 88 -6.89 2.04 1.90
N ARG A 89 -7.58 2.71 2.85
CA ARG A 89 -7.41 2.43 4.28
C ARG A 89 -7.99 1.10 4.71
N ALA A 90 -9.08 0.64 4.08
CA ALA A 90 -9.66 -0.67 4.36
C ALA A 90 -8.77 -1.81 3.86
N LEU A 91 -8.06 -1.59 2.74
CA LEU A 91 -7.12 -2.55 2.15
C LEU A 91 -5.75 -2.56 2.84
N ASP A 92 -5.33 -1.45 3.41
CA ASP A 92 -3.97 -1.25 3.91
C ASP A 92 -3.93 -1.43 5.44
N TRP A 93 -3.38 -2.56 5.89
CA TRP A 93 -3.28 -2.99 7.31
C TRP A 93 -2.50 -2.00 8.20
N VAL A 94 -1.81 -1.00 7.63
CA VAL A 94 -0.95 -0.07 8.38
C VAL A 94 -1.75 1.02 9.10
N PRO A 95 -1.72 1.08 10.45
CA PRO A 95 -2.48 2.05 11.24
C PRO A 95 -2.11 3.52 10.95
N ARG A 96 -3.05 4.43 11.18
CA ARG A 96 -2.85 5.88 11.00
C ARG A 96 -1.70 6.44 11.84
N SER A 97 -1.52 5.94 13.07
CA SER A 97 -0.43 6.33 13.97
C SER A 97 0.93 6.00 13.37
N VAL A 98 1.08 4.81 12.78
CA VAL A 98 2.31 4.36 12.11
C VAL A 98 2.63 5.26 10.92
N ARG A 99 1.65 5.59 10.07
CA ARG A 99 1.89 6.54 8.95
C ARG A 99 2.31 7.93 9.41
N GLN A 100 1.73 8.42 10.51
CA GLN A 100 2.12 9.72 11.06
C GLN A 100 3.57 9.70 11.54
N LYS A 101 3.99 8.64 12.24
CA LYS A 101 5.39 8.45 12.64
C LYS A 101 6.31 8.42 11.41
N ALA A 102 5.96 7.64 10.38
CA ALA A 102 6.74 7.54 9.14
C ALA A 102 6.89 8.90 8.44
N SER A 103 5.78 9.62 8.22
CA SER A 103 5.79 10.94 7.57
C SER A 103 6.58 11.98 8.37
N HIS A 104 6.54 11.90 9.71
CA HIS A 104 7.31 12.79 10.57
C HIS A 104 8.82 12.53 10.46
N MET A 105 9.21 11.26 10.47
CA MET A 105 10.59 10.83 10.28
C MET A 105 11.14 11.25 8.92
N ASP A 106 10.37 11.06 7.83
CA ASP A 106 10.74 11.51 6.48
C ASP A 106 10.97 13.02 6.42
N ALA A 107 10.07 13.80 7.04
CA ALA A 107 10.18 15.25 7.08
C ALA A 107 11.44 15.72 7.85
N VAL A 108 11.76 15.06 8.97
CA VAL A 108 12.98 15.33 9.73
C VAL A 108 14.22 14.97 8.91
N MET A 109 14.22 13.82 8.25
CA MET A 109 15.32 13.37 7.42
C MET A 109 15.60 14.34 6.27
N GLU A 110 14.56 14.79 5.55
CA GLU A 110 14.71 15.79 4.48
C GLU A 110 15.20 17.14 4.99
N LYS A 111 14.71 17.58 6.17
CA LYS A 111 15.19 18.80 6.83
C LYS A 111 16.69 18.71 7.16
N LEU A 112 17.15 17.58 7.71
CA LEU A 112 18.55 17.36 8.07
C LEU A 112 19.43 17.23 6.82
N LYS A 113 18.98 16.51 5.78
CA LYS A 113 19.67 16.44 4.49
C LYS A 113 19.90 17.83 3.89
N ALA A 114 18.85 18.67 3.87
CA ALA A 114 18.94 20.04 3.38
C ALA A 114 19.90 20.91 4.21
N ARG A 115 19.98 20.67 5.53
CA ARG A 115 20.86 21.42 6.45
C ARG A 115 22.32 20.99 6.36
N PHE A 116 22.59 19.69 6.24
CA PHE A 116 23.95 19.14 6.29
C PHE A 116 24.58 19.00 4.91
N GLY A 117 23.78 19.00 3.83
CA GLY A 117 24.28 18.74 2.47
C GLY A 117 24.77 17.30 2.26
N ARG A 118 24.44 16.40 3.19
CA ARG A 118 24.73 14.96 3.15
C ARG A 118 23.58 14.18 3.78
N TYR A 119 23.61 12.86 3.66
CA TYR A 119 22.68 12.01 4.41
C TYR A 119 22.97 12.13 5.93
N PRO A 120 21.96 12.33 6.78
CA PRO A 120 22.13 12.39 8.24
C PRO A 120 22.37 10.98 8.81
N GLU A 121 23.18 10.90 9.88
CA GLU A 121 23.41 9.67 10.63
C GLU A 121 22.20 9.36 11.54
N ASP A 122 21.98 8.09 11.88
CA ASP A 122 20.85 7.65 12.73
C ASP A 122 20.77 8.42 14.05
N GLU A 123 21.92 8.67 14.70
CA GLU A 123 21.99 9.45 15.94
C GLU A 123 21.53 10.91 15.76
N GLU A 124 21.81 11.51 14.60
CA GLU A 124 21.40 12.88 14.27
C GLU A 124 19.88 12.95 14.05
N ILE A 125 19.32 11.93 13.41
CA ILE A 125 17.88 11.80 13.17
C ILE A 125 17.15 11.58 14.50
N ALA A 126 17.60 10.62 15.33
CA ALA A 126 17.02 10.33 16.63
C ALA A 126 17.01 11.56 17.54
N LYS A 127 18.11 12.32 17.56
CA LYS A 127 18.22 13.56 18.34
C LYS A 127 17.26 14.65 17.87
N GLU A 128 17.09 14.84 16.56
CA GLU A 128 16.16 15.83 16.02
C GLU A 128 14.69 15.42 16.25
N LEU A 129 14.40 14.11 16.28
CA LEU A 129 13.10 13.56 16.66
C LEU A 129 12.84 13.61 18.18
N GLY A 130 13.87 13.85 19.00
CA GLY A 130 13.77 13.80 20.46
C GLY A 130 13.60 12.39 21.02
N LEU A 131 14.06 11.37 20.29
CA LEU A 131 14.00 9.96 20.66
C LEU A 131 15.36 9.46 21.13
N SER A 132 15.37 8.38 21.92
CA SER A 132 16.58 7.59 22.10
C SER A 132 16.91 6.82 20.81
N LEU A 133 18.14 6.34 20.67
CA LEU A 133 18.53 5.55 19.50
C LEU A 133 17.76 4.22 19.44
N GLU A 134 17.44 3.64 20.60
CA GLU A 134 16.64 2.42 20.70
C GLU A 134 15.18 2.66 20.25
N ASP A 135 14.54 3.72 20.78
CA ASP A 135 13.18 4.11 20.36
C ASP A 135 13.11 4.48 18.87
N PHE A 136 14.21 5.02 18.32
CA PHE A 136 14.32 5.30 16.90
C PHE A 136 14.31 4.01 16.08
N TYR A 137 15.07 2.98 16.47
CA TYR A 137 15.07 1.69 15.80
C TYR A 137 13.73 0.96 15.91
N ASP A 138 13.06 1.03 17.07
CA ASP A 138 11.70 0.51 17.24
C ASP A 138 10.71 1.22 16.31
N THR A 139 10.79 2.55 16.26
CA THR A 139 9.96 3.35 15.34
C THR A 139 10.26 3.03 13.88
N LEU A 140 11.53 2.79 13.53
CA LEU A 140 11.94 2.40 12.19
C LEU A 140 11.35 1.04 11.81
N GLN A 141 11.37 0.06 12.72
CA GLN A 141 10.75 -1.25 12.50
C GLN A 141 9.23 -1.15 12.36
N GLU A 142 8.55 -0.39 13.22
CA GLU A 142 7.10 -0.20 13.14
C GLU A 142 6.66 0.46 11.82
N THR A 143 7.49 1.38 11.29
CA THR A 143 7.19 2.16 10.10
C THR A 143 7.71 1.53 8.80
N GLN A 144 8.56 0.50 8.88
CA GLN A 144 8.93 -0.29 7.72
C GLN A 144 7.68 -0.99 7.15
N SER A 145 7.11 -0.41 6.10
CA SER A 145 6.18 -1.15 5.26
C SER A 145 6.93 -2.34 4.68
N MET A 146 6.50 -3.56 4.99
CA MET A 146 6.98 -4.75 4.30
C MET A 146 6.29 -4.80 2.94
N PRO A 147 6.97 -4.50 1.82
CA PRO A 147 6.36 -4.73 0.51
C PRO A 147 6.08 -6.22 0.38
N ILE A 148 4.86 -6.58 -0.01
CA ILE A 148 4.58 -7.93 -0.47
C ILE A 148 5.31 -8.08 -1.81
N LEU A 149 6.29 -8.96 -1.84
CA LEU A 149 7.07 -9.26 -3.03
C LEU A 149 6.63 -10.60 -3.61
N SER A 150 6.50 -10.67 -4.93
CA SER A 150 6.27 -11.93 -5.63
C SER A 150 7.57 -12.74 -5.68
N LEU A 151 7.50 -13.99 -5.23
CA LEU A 151 8.63 -14.94 -5.33
C LEU A 151 8.88 -15.42 -6.76
N GLU A 152 7.90 -15.22 -7.66
CA GLU A 152 8.02 -15.52 -9.09
C GLU A 152 8.73 -14.38 -9.83
N ASP A 153 8.47 -13.13 -9.44
CA ASP A 153 9.08 -11.94 -10.07
C ASP A 153 10.51 -11.70 -9.58
N LEU A 154 10.80 -12.09 -8.34
CA LEU A 154 12.15 -12.06 -7.80
C LEU A 154 12.94 -13.26 -8.33
N GLY A 155 14.13 -13.02 -8.89
CA GLY A 155 14.93 -14.07 -9.48
C GLY A 155 16.28 -13.59 -9.98
N VAL A 156 17.15 -14.53 -10.37
CA VAL A 156 18.47 -14.23 -10.95
C VAL A 156 18.44 -14.64 -12.41
N ALA A 157 18.87 -13.75 -13.31
CA ALA A 157 19.06 -14.11 -14.72
C ALA A 157 20.18 -15.14 -14.83
N ARG A 158 19.91 -16.31 -15.41
CA ARG A 158 20.95 -17.30 -15.70
C ARG A 158 21.72 -16.87 -16.95
N GLU A 159 22.98 -17.28 -17.07
CA GLU A 159 23.81 -17.05 -18.27
C GLU A 159 23.18 -17.61 -19.56
N SER A 160 22.22 -18.55 -19.45
CA SER A 160 21.46 -19.10 -20.56
C SER A 160 20.36 -18.17 -21.11
N GLY A 161 20.10 -17.03 -20.47
CA GLY A 161 18.99 -16.12 -20.82
C GLY A 161 17.64 -16.53 -20.23
N GLU A 162 17.58 -17.61 -19.44
CA GLU A 162 16.38 -18.01 -18.70
C GLU A 162 16.33 -17.32 -17.32
N HIS A 163 15.14 -16.83 -16.96
CA HIS A 163 14.87 -16.31 -15.61
C HIS A 163 14.60 -17.48 -14.66
N GLN A 164 15.41 -17.60 -13.60
CA GLN A 164 15.12 -18.50 -12.49
C GLN A 164 14.46 -17.70 -11.37
N SER A 165 13.25 -18.11 -10.96
CA SER A 165 12.54 -17.46 -9.86
C SER A 165 13.17 -17.81 -8.51
N LEU A 166 12.96 -16.97 -7.49
CA LEU A 166 13.36 -17.29 -6.13
C LEU A 166 12.58 -18.50 -5.60
N LEU A 167 11.35 -18.71 -6.05
CA LEU A 167 10.55 -19.87 -5.68
C LEU A 167 11.27 -21.18 -6.03
N ASP A 168 11.95 -21.23 -7.18
CA ASP A 168 12.72 -22.41 -7.62
C ASP A 168 13.98 -22.66 -6.78
N CYS A 169 14.46 -21.64 -6.07
CA CYS A 169 15.65 -21.70 -5.23
C CYS A 169 15.34 -22.00 -3.77
N LEU A 170 14.09 -21.85 -3.35
CA LEU A 170 13.68 -22.07 -1.97
C LEU A 170 13.64 -23.57 -1.67
N ALA A 171 14.53 -24.02 -0.78
CA ALA A 171 14.47 -25.37 -0.26
C ALA A 171 13.17 -25.59 0.52
N GLY A 172 12.55 -26.76 0.32
CA GLY A 172 11.42 -27.20 1.14
C GLY A 172 11.81 -27.34 2.62
N LYS A 173 10.81 -27.48 3.49
CA LYS A 173 11.04 -27.71 4.93
C LYS A 173 11.97 -28.91 5.13
N SER A 174 12.91 -28.80 6.08
CA SER A 174 13.89 -29.85 6.40
C SER A 174 13.27 -31.22 6.67
N ASP A 175 12.05 -31.24 7.19
CA ASP A 175 11.35 -32.47 7.57
C ASP A 175 10.88 -33.30 6.36
N ALA A 176 10.87 -32.71 5.16
CA ALA A 176 10.57 -33.39 3.92
C ALA A 176 11.81 -34.06 3.28
N ASP A 177 13.00 -33.89 3.86
CA ASP A 177 14.22 -34.53 3.37
C ASP A 177 14.17 -36.06 3.63
N PRO A 178 14.19 -36.91 2.57
CA PRO A 178 14.14 -38.36 2.72
C PRO A 178 15.25 -38.93 3.59
N HIS A 179 16.45 -38.31 3.58
CA HIS A 179 17.56 -38.74 4.42
C HIS A 179 17.31 -38.48 5.90
N THR A 180 16.72 -37.33 6.22
CA THR A 180 16.32 -36.98 7.59
C THR A 180 15.21 -37.91 8.09
N GLN A 181 14.21 -38.21 7.27
CA GLN A 181 13.12 -39.13 7.62
C GLN A 181 13.63 -40.56 7.87
N LEU A 182 14.50 -41.09 6.99
CA LEU A 182 15.10 -42.40 7.17
C LEU A 182 15.89 -42.46 8.48
N ARG A 183 16.74 -41.46 8.73
CA ARG A 183 17.58 -41.41 9.94
C ARG A 183 16.75 -41.38 11.22
N LEU A 184 15.66 -40.63 11.26
CA LEU A 184 14.75 -40.61 12.40
C LEU A 184 14.04 -41.96 12.60
N SER A 185 13.66 -42.64 11.51
CA SER A 185 13.07 -43.97 11.59
C SER A 185 14.05 -45.01 12.15
N GLU A 186 15.31 -44.98 11.69
CA GLU A 186 16.37 -45.87 12.16
C GLU A 186 16.71 -45.59 13.63
N LEU A 187 16.83 -44.31 14.00
CA LEU A 187 17.09 -43.90 15.38
C LEU A 187 15.98 -44.40 16.31
N ARG A 188 14.71 -44.27 15.91
CA ARG A 188 13.57 -44.77 16.67
C ARG A 188 13.67 -46.28 16.89
N ASP A 189 14.00 -47.04 15.85
CA ASP A 189 14.08 -48.49 15.93
C ASP A 189 15.27 -48.95 16.80
N ILE A 190 16.38 -48.23 16.78
CA ILE A 190 17.53 -48.47 17.66
C ILE A 190 17.17 -48.18 19.12
N ILE A 191 16.51 -47.03 19.38
CA ILE A 191 16.09 -46.66 20.73
C ILE A 191 15.07 -47.66 21.28
N ALA A 192 14.09 -48.09 20.48
CA ALA A 192 13.12 -49.10 20.90
C ALA A 192 13.81 -50.40 21.31
N LYS A 193 14.72 -50.92 20.48
CA LYS A 193 15.52 -52.11 20.80
C LYS A 193 16.38 -51.93 22.05
N ALA A 194 16.94 -50.74 22.27
CA ALA A 194 17.73 -50.46 23.46
C ALA A 194 16.87 -50.40 24.73
N ILE A 195 15.65 -49.85 24.64
CA ILE A 195 14.69 -49.83 25.74
C ILE A 195 14.28 -51.26 26.13
N ASP A 196 14.03 -52.13 25.13
CA ASP A 196 13.68 -53.53 25.37
C ASP A 196 14.79 -54.31 26.10
N THR A 197 16.04 -53.83 26.08
CA THR A 197 17.18 -54.45 26.79
C THR A 197 17.38 -53.94 28.22
N LEU A 198 16.57 -52.98 28.69
CA LEU A 198 16.64 -52.50 30.07
C LEU A 198 15.99 -53.52 31.03
N PRO A 199 16.61 -53.78 32.19
CA PRO A 199 15.98 -54.57 33.24
C PRO A 199 14.78 -53.82 33.85
N GLU A 200 13.77 -54.58 34.32
CA GLU A 200 12.61 -54.04 35.05
C GLU A 200 13.00 -53.23 36.29
#